data_AF-A0A4U0F125-F1
#
_entry.id   AF-A0A4U0F125-F1
#
_cell.length_a   1.000
_cell.length_b   1.000
_cell.length_c   1.000
_cell.angle_alpha   90.00
_cell.angle_beta   90.00
_cell.angle_gamma   90.00
#
_symmetry.space_group_name_H-M   'P 1'
#
loop_
_entity.id
_entity.type
_entity.pdbx_description
1 polymer ?
#
loop_
_entity_poly.entity_id
_entity_poly.type
_entity_poly.pdbx_seq_one_letter_code
_entity_poly.pdbx_strand_id
1 'polypeptide(L)'
;MYDIVKMLHSYWAYLVLFILLLAVLNAFLGLLGKKEYNAKAFRISLFTLIVSHIQLLIGMILYFVSPMFDMWSEMGSEVMKTASVRLYLVEHPFVNILAVVLITIGYSKHKKKLTSAPKFKIIAIFYVIALVLFLSRIPWDAWLN
;
A
#
# COMPACT_ATOMS: atom_id res chain seq x y z
N MET A 1 -10.18 -9.15 -20.18
CA MET A 1 -9.59 -9.52 -18.87
C MET A 1 -8.93 -8.31 -18.21
N TYR A 2 -8.03 -7.62 -18.92
CA TYR A 2 -7.37 -6.40 -18.45
C TYR A 2 -8.31 -5.38 -17.80
N ASP A 3 -9.35 -4.91 -18.50
CA ASP A 3 -10.22 -3.82 -18.00
C ASP A 3 -10.92 -4.16 -16.68
N ILE A 4 -11.37 -5.41 -16.53
CA ILE A 4 -12.01 -5.90 -15.30
C ILE A 4 -11.01 -5.86 -14.14
N VAL A 5 -9.78 -6.34 -14.35
CA VAL A 5 -8.74 -6.34 -13.32
C VAL A 5 -8.28 -4.92 -13.01
N LYS A 6 -8.12 -4.05 -14.02
CA LYS A 6 -7.79 -2.62 -13.86
C LYS A 6 -8.85 -1.93 -13.00
N MET A 7 -10.12 -2.14 -13.32
CA MET A 7 -11.24 -1.59 -12.57
C MET A 7 -11.22 -2.08 -11.12
N LEU A 8 -11.12 -3.40 -10.90
CA LEU A 8 -11.05 -3.99 -9.56
C LEU A 8 -9.87 -3.43 -8.75
N HIS A 9 -8.68 -3.39 -9.33
CA HIS A 9 -7.48 -2.85 -8.67
C HIS A 9 -7.65 -1.37 -8.28
N SER A 10 -8.27 -0.59 -9.16
CA SER A 10 -8.48 0.85 -8.95
C SER A 10 -9.50 1.11 -7.84
N TYR A 11 -10.62 0.38 -7.81
CA TYR A 11 -11.61 0.52 -6.73
C TYR A 11 -11.08 0.02 -5.39
N TRP A 12 -10.34 -1.09 -5.40
CA TRP A 12 -9.76 -1.66 -4.19
C TRP A 12 -8.66 -0.78 -3.59
N ALA A 13 -7.92 -0.02 -4.42
CA ALA A 13 -6.95 0.97 -3.96
C ALA A 13 -7.58 2.03 -3.03
N TYR A 14 -8.80 2.50 -3.33
CA TYR A 14 -9.51 3.44 -2.45
C TYR A 14 -9.77 2.85 -1.07
N LEU A 15 -10.19 1.57 -1.01
CA LEU A 15 -10.39 0.87 0.26
C LEU A 15 -9.08 0.77 1.05
N VAL A 16 -7.97 0.43 0.38
CA VAL A 16 -6.64 0.36 1.01
C VAL A 16 -6.21 1.71 1.58
N LEU A 17 -6.30 2.78 0.78
CA LEU A 17 -5.91 4.12 1.24
C LEU A 17 -6.79 4.59 2.40
N PHE A 18 -8.10 4.35 2.33
CA PHE A 18 -9.03 4.72 3.38
C PHE A 18 -8.68 4.03 4.71
N ILE A 19 -8.52 2.71 4.69
CA ILE A 19 -8.28 1.96 5.93
C ILE A 19 -6.87 2.14 6.47
N LEU A 20 -5.86 2.33 5.60
CA LEU A 20 -4.52 2.70 5.99
C LEU A 20 -4.50 4.08 6.66
N LEU A 21 -5.21 5.06 6.08
CA LEU A 21 -5.36 6.39 6.70
C LEU A 21 -6.03 6.30 8.06
N LEU A 22 -7.12 5.51 8.19
CA LEU A 22 -7.75 5.27 9.49
C LEU A 22 -6.79 4.63 10.51
N ALA A 23 -5.95 3.69 10.08
CA ALA A 23 -4.96 3.06 10.94
C ALA A 23 -3.90 4.06 11.43
N VAL A 24 -3.43 4.94 10.54
CA VAL A 24 -2.51 6.04 10.86
C VAL A 24 -3.14 7.00 11.87
N LEU A 25 -4.35 7.51 11.58
CA LEU A 25 -5.07 8.44 12.46
C LEU A 25 -5.34 7.80 13.84
N ASN A 26 -5.81 6.56 13.87
CA ASN A 26 -6.07 5.84 15.10
C ASN A 26 -4.78 5.63 15.92
N ALA A 27 -3.64 5.40 15.26
CA ALA A 27 -2.36 5.27 15.96
C ALA A 27 -1.89 6.58 16.59
N PHE A 28 -2.01 7.71 15.89
CA PHE A 28 -1.69 9.02 16.46
C PHE A 28 -2.63 9.42 17.59
N LEU A 29 -3.94 9.24 17.42
CA LEU A 29 -4.93 9.51 18.48
C LEU A 29 -4.71 8.62 19.70
N GLY A 30 -4.27 7.37 19.50
CA GLY A 30 -3.90 6.45 20.55
C GLY A 30 -2.67 6.92 21.34
N LEU A 31 -1.65 7.45 20.65
CA LEU A 31 -0.45 8.00 21.27
C LEU A 31 -0.70 9.28 22.06
N LEU A 32 -1.31 10.27 21.41
CA LEU A 32 -1.55 11.59 22.00
C LEU A 32 -2.55 11.53 23.15
N GLY A 33 -3.61 10.73 22.98
CA GLY A 33 -4.63 10.52 24.01
C GLY A 33 -4.26 9.48 25.07
N LYS A 34 -3.04 8.92 25.04
CA LYS A 34 -2.58 7.84 25.94
C LYS A 34 -3.61 6.70 26.09
N LYS A 35 -4.30 6.37 24.99
CA LYS A 35 -5.40 5.40 25.00
C LYS A 35 -4.86 3.98 25.15
N GLU A 36 -5.71 3.10 25.65
CA GLU A 36 -5.42 1.67 25.64
C GLU A 36 -5.50 1.09 24.22
N TYR A 37 -4.58 0.17 23.91
CA TYR A 37 -4.60 -0.55 22.66
C TYR A 37 -5.65 -1.67 22.73
N ASN A 38 -6.86 -1.34 22.29
CA ASN A 38 -8.02 -2.22 22.37
C ASN A 38 -8.22 -3.06 21.09
N ALA A 39 -9.25 -3.92 21.11
CA ALA A 39 -9.60 -4.79 19.99
C ALA A 39 -9.92 -4.01 18.69
N LYS A 40 -10.47 -2.80 18.77
CA LYS A 40 -10.76 -1.96 17.60
C LYS A 40 -9.46 -1.52 16.93
N ALA A 41 -8.50 -1.00 17.69
CA ALA A 41 -7.18 -0.62 17.18
C ALA A 41 -6.44 -1.80 16.53
N PHE A 42 -6.54 -2.98 17.16
CA PHE A 42 -6.00 -4.23 16.62
C PHE A 42 -6.62 -4.59 15.27
N ARG A 43 -7.96 -4.60 15.18
CA ARG A 43 -8.68 -4.95 13.93
C ARG A 43 -8.39 -3.97 12.80
N ILE A 44 -8.33 -2.67 13.07
CA ILE A 44 -7.99 -1.67 12.05
C ILE A 44 -6.60 -1.96 11.44
N SER A 45 -5.61 -2.26 12.28
CA SER A 45 -4.26 -2.60 11.82
C SER A 45 -4.24 -3.93 11.06
N LEU A 46 -4.98 -4.94 11.53
CA LEU A 46 -5.11 -6.23 10.84
C LEU A 46 -5.78 -6.10 9.48
N PHE A 47 -6.88 -5.37 9.37
CA PHE A 47 -7.55 -5.18 8.09
C PHE A 47 -6.68 -4.40 7.11
N THR A 48 -5.94 -3.38 7.58
CA THR A 48 -4.95 -2.68 6.75
C THR A 48 -3.91 -3.63 6.17
N LEU A 49 -3.41 -4.58 6.97
CA LEU A 49 -2.53 -5.64 6.48
C LEU A 49 -3.21 -6.45 5.37
N ILE A 50 -4.38 -7.03 5.65
CA ILE A 50 -5.07 -7.95 4.74
C ILE A 50 -5.41 -7.27 3.41
N VAL A 51 -6.08 -6.12 3.45
CA VAL A 51 -6.55 -5.44 2.23
C VAL A 51 -5.39 -4.96 1.37
N SER A 52 -4.26 -4.54 1.97
CA SER A 52 -3.07 -4.13 1.22
C SER A 52 -2.37 -5.30 0.54
N HIS A 53 -2.39 -6.50 1.14
CA HIS A 53 -1.87 -7.70 0.48
C HIS A 53 -2.77 -8.13 -0.67
N ILE A 54 -4.10 -8.09 -0.49
CA ILE A 54 -5.04 -8.36 -1.58
C ILE A 54 -4.83 -7.38 -2.74
N GLN A 55 -4.65 -6.08 -2.45
CA GLN A 55 -4.32 -5.08 -3.46
C GLN A 55 -3.04 -5.42 -4.23
N LEU A 56 -2.00 -5.86 -3.53
CA LEU A 56 -0.74 -6.26 -4.16
C LEU A 56 -0.93 -7.48 -5.07
N LEU A 57 -1.70 -8.49 -4.63
CA LEU A 57 -2.01 -9.65 -5.46
C LEU A 57 -2.77 -9.26 -6.73
N ILE A 58 -3.82 -8.45 -6.59
CA ILE A 58 -4.59 -7.93 -7.73
C ILE A 58 -3.67 -7.11 -8.65
N GLY A 59 -2.78 -6.28 -8.07
CA GLY A 59 -1.82 -5.46 -8.81
C GLY A 59 -0.78 -6.28 -9.57
N MET A 60 -0.31 -7.40 -9.01
CA MET A 60 0.58 -8.32 -9.73
C MET A 60 -0.14 -9.00 -10.89
N ILE A 61 -1.40 -9.43 -10.72
CA ILE A 61 -2.19 -9.95 -11.84
C ILE A 61 -2.34 -8.86 -12.91
N LEU A 62 -2.71 -7.64 -12.51
CA LEU A 62 -2.85 -6.51 -13.43
C LEU A 62 -1.56 -6.23 -14.20
N TYR A 63 -0.41 -6.28 -13.52
CA TYR A 63 0.89 -6.04 -14.09
C TYR A 63 1.18 -6.95 -15.29
N PHE A 64 0.90 -8.26 -15.18
CA PHE A 64 1.16 -9.21 -16.26
C PHE A 64 0.11 -9.21 -17.38
N VAL A 65 -1.14 -8.84 -17.09
CA VAL A 65 -2.22 -8.81 -18.08
C VAL A 65 -2.40 -7.45 -18.75
N SER A 66 -1.62 -6.46 -18.32
CA SER A 66 -1.64 -5.10 -18.85
C SER A 66 -0.89 -5.01 -20.18
N PRO A 67 -1.42 -4.28 -21.19
CA PRO A 67 -0.69 -3.99 -22.41
C PRO A 67 0.65 -3.28 -22.16
N MET A 68 0.79 -2.58 -21.03
CA MET A 68 2.07 -1.96 -20.66
C MET A 68 3.19 -3.00 -20.48
N PHE A 69 2.86 -4.25 -20.14
CA PHE A 69 3.86 -5.29 -19.95
C PHE A 69 4.60 -5.62 -21.25
N ASP A 70 3.95 -5.48 -22.40
CA ASP A 70 4.54 -5.75 -23.72
C ASP A 70 5.69 -4.78 -24.06
N MET A 71 5.69 -3.59 -23.43
CA MET A 71 6.75 -2.59 -23.58
C MET A 71 8.14 -3.10 -23.16
N TRP A 72 8.23 -4.12 -22.30
CA TRP A 72 9.50 -4.78 -21.99
C TRP A 72 10.13 -5.40 -23.23
N SER A 73 9.33 -6.01 -24.11
CA SER A 73 9.80 -6.61 -25.36
C SER A 73 10.00 -5.57 -26.46
N GLU A 74 9.14 -4.55 -26.53
CA GLU A 74 9.19 -3.54 -27.59
C GLU A 74 10.35 -2.54 -27.41
N MET A 75 10.62 -2.14 -26.17
CA MET A 75 11.60 -1.08 -25.86
C MET A 75 12.88 -1.60 -25.20
N GLY A 76 12.85 -2.80 -24.60
CA GLY A 76 13.99 -3.34 -23.87
C GLY A 76 14.50 -2.39 -22.78
N SER A 77 15.77 -1.97 -22.87
CA SER A 77 16.39 -1.08 -21.88
C SER A 77 15.89 0.37 -21.93
N GLU A 78 15.23 0.79 -23.01
CA GLU A 78 14.63 2.13 -23.14
C GLU A 78 13.44 2.35 -22.19
N VAL A 79 12.85 1.27 -21.66
CA VAL A 79 11.86 1.32 -20.56
C VAL A 79 12.38 2.15 -19.39
N MET A 80 13.67 1.96 -19.04
CA MET A 80 14.28 2.66 -17.92
C MET A 80 14.56 4.14 -18.21
N LYS A 81 14.56 4.56 -19.47
CA LYS A 81 14.79 5.96 -19.85
C LYS A 81 13.49 6.73 -19.97
N THR A 82 12.42 6.06 -20.40
CA THR A 82 11.09 6.67 -20.61
C THR A 82 10.33 6.80 -19.29
N ALA A 83 10.18 8.03 -18.78
CA ALA A 83 9.64 8.29 -17.46
C ALA A 83 8.23 7.72 -17.23
N SER A 84 7.33 7.85 -18.20
CA SER A 84 5.95 7.34 -18.11
C SER A 84 5.93 5.81 -18.01
N VAL A 85 6.63 5.11 -18.91
CA VAL A 85 6.68 3.65 -18.93
C VAL A 85 7.37 3.11 -17.67
N ARG A 86 8.47 3.74 -17.24
CA ARG A 86 9.17 3.38 -15.99
C ARG A 86 8.29 3.52 -14.76
N LEU A 87 7.43 4.55 -14.70
CA LEU A 87 6.49 4.73 -13.60
C LEU A 87 5.58 3.52 -13.46
N TYR A 88 4.93 3.07 -14.54
CA TYR A 88 4.01 1.93 -14.50
C TYR A 88 4.72 0.59 -14.28
N LEU A 89 5.84 0.36 -14.98
CA LEU A 89 6.46 -0.95 -15.01
C LEU A 89 7.43 -1.23 -13.86
N VAL A 90 7.99 -0.18 -13.27
CA VAL A 90 9.09 -0.32 -12.30
C VAL A 90 8.74 0.39 -11.01
N GLU A 91 8.56 1.70 -11.06
CA GLU A 91 8.48 2.53 -9.85
C GLU A 91 7.21 2.23 -9.04
N HIS A 92 6.05 2.14 -9.70
CA HIS A 92 4.78 1.81 -9.06
C HIS A 92 4.77 0.42 -8.39
N PRO A 93 5.01 -0.70 -9.11
CA PRO A 93 5.00 -2.03 -8.49
C PRO A 93 6.08 -2.17 -7.41
N PHE A 94 7.28 -1.62 -7.62
CA PHE A 94 8.35 -1.67 -6.63
C PHE A 94 7.98 -0.95 -5.33
N VAL A 95 7.47 0.29 -5.43
CA VAL A 95 7.08 1.05 -4.25
C VAL A 95 5.87 0.42 -3.55
N ASN A 96 4.94 -0.18 -4.28
CA ASN A 96 3.82 -0.92 -3.68
C ASN A 96 4.31 -2.11 -2.85
N ILE A 97 5.26 -2.89 -3.36
CA ILE A 97 5.87 -4.01 -2.61
C ILE A 97 6.53 -3.47 -1.34
N LEU A 98 7.32 -2.40 -1.44
CA LEU A 98 8.00 -1.81 -0.30
C LEU A 98 7.01 -1.31 0.77
N ALA A 99 5.94 -0.64 0.36
CA ALA A 99 4.89 -0.19 1.26
C ALA A 99 4.20 -1.37 1.98
N VAL A 100 3.85 -2.44 1.27
CA VAL A 100 3.25 -3.64 1.87
C VAL A 100 4.22 -4.33 2.84
N VAL A 101 5.50 -4.42 2.50
CA VAL A 101 6.54 -4.94 3.42
C VAL A 101 6.59 -4.12 4.71
N LEU A 102 6.55 -2.79 4.62
CA LEU A 102 6.53 -1.93 5.81
C LEU A 102 5.25 -2.13 6.64
N ILE A 103 4.09 -2.29 6.01
CA ILE A 103 2.84 -2.63 6.70
C ILE A 103 2.99 -3.96 7.44
N THR A 104 3.57 -4.97 6.82
CA THR A 104 3.84 -6.28 7.43
C THR A 104 4.80 -6.18 8.62
N ILE A 105 5.87 -5.39 8.49
CA ILE A 105 6.83 -5.17 9.57
C ILE A 105 6.17 -4.44 10.73
N GLY A 106 5.44 -3.36 10.46
CA GLY A 106 4.69 -2.60 11.47
C GLY A 106 3.71 -3.49 12.22
N TYR A 107 2.91 -4.26 11.48
CA TYR A 107 1.97 -5.21 12.08
C TYR A 107 2.67 -6.31 12.88
N SER A 108 3.77 -6.88 12.39
CA SER A 108 4.46 -7.96 13.10
C SER A 108 5.18 -7.46 14.36
N LYS A 109 5.75 -6.26 14.31
CA LYS A 109 6.47 -5.67 15.45
C LYS A 109 5.53 -5.15 16.55
N HIS A 110 4.36 -4.59 16.21
CA HIS A 110 3.46 -4.06 17.25
C HIS A 110 2.94 -5.17 18.17
N LYS A 111 2.63 -6.36 17.62
CA LYS A 111 2.15 -7.52 18.40
C LYS A 111 3.13 -7.96 19.49
N LYS A 112 4.43 -7.74 19.29
CA LYS A 112 5.49 -8.09 20.24
C LYS A 112 5.66 -7.07 21.38
N LYS A 113 4.93 -5.95 21.37
CA LYS A 113 4.99 -4.95 22.43
C LYS A 113 4.00 -5.27 23.54
N LEU A 114 4.39 -5.04 24.79
CA LEU A 114 3.57 -5.32 25.97
C LEU A 114 2.57 -4.20 26.25
N THR A 115 3.03 -2.96 26.26
CA THR A 115 2.22 -1.78 26.61
C THR A 115 1.61 -1.08 25.40
N SER A 116 0.54 -0.31 25.62
CA SER A 116 -0.26 0.33 24.56
C SER A 116 0.52 1.38 23.75
N ALA A 117 1.27 2.27 24.42
CA ALA A 117 1.97 3.35 23.72
C ALA A 117 3.02 2.84 22.71
N PRO A 118 3.89 1.87 23.03
CA PRO A 118 4.79 1.27 22.03
C PRO A 118 4.08 0.55 20.88
N LYS A 119 2.90 -0.06 21.11
CA LYS A 119 2.09 -0.66 20.03
C LYS A 119 1.67 0.40 19.03
N PHE A 120 1.06 1.48 19.50
CA PHE A 120 0.64 2.58 18.64
C PHE A 120 1.83 3.28 17.96
N LYS A 121 2.97 3.46 18.64
CA LYS A 121 4.17 4.09 18.06
C LYS A 121 4.72 3.29 16.88
N ILE A 122 4.80 1.97 17.01
CA ILE A 122 5.25 1.10 15.93
C ILE A 122 4.30 1.21 14.73
N ILE A 123 2.98 1.11 14.95
CA ILE A 123 2.01 1.23 13.85
C ILE A 123 2.11 2.60 13.18
N ALA A 124 2.13 3.69 13.95
CA ALA A 124 2.20 5.05 13.42
C ALA A 124 3.41 5.23 12.49
N ILE A 125 4.61 4.84 12.92
CA ILE A 125 5.83 5.02 12.12
C ILE A 125 5.75 4.24 10.81
N PHE A 126 5.49 2.93 10.87
CA PHE A 126 5.52 2.10 9.67
C PHE A 126 4.37 2.41 8.71
N TYR A 127 3.18 2.70 9.22
CA TYR A 127 2.01 2.91 8.38
C TYR A 127 2.00 4.31 7.75
N VAL A 128 2.56 5.33 8.41
CA VAL A 128 2.78 6.64 7.79
C VAL A 128 3.76 6.53 6.62
N ILE A 129 4.88 5.84 6.81
CA ILE A 129 5.86 5.66 5.73
C ILE A 129 5.21 4.89 4.57
N ALA A 130 4.46 3.81 4.85
CA ALA A 130 3.73 3.08 3.82
C ALA A 130 2.69 3.95 3.08
N LEU A 131 1.95 4.80 3.80
CA LEU A 131 0.99 5.72 3.21
C LEU A 131 1.67 6.73 2.28
N VAL A 132 2.78 7.33 2.71
CA VAL A 132 3.56 8.25 1.87
C VAL A 132 4.10 7.54 0.63
N LEU A 133 4.60 6.31 0.77
CA LEU A 133 5.07 5.52 -0.36
C LEU A 133 3.95 5.27 -1.38
N PHE A 134 2.78 4.79 -0.95
CA PHE A 134 1.64 4.62 -1.87
C PHE A 134 1.29 5.92 -2.58
N LEU A 135 1.09 7.02 -1.84
CA LEU A 135 0.73 8.31 -2.44
C LEU A 135 1.79 8.84 -3.43
N SER A 136 3.06 8.54 -3.20
CA SER A 136 4.17 9.01 -4.04
C SER A 136 4.22 8.39 -5.43
N ARG A 137 3.75 7.15 -5.61
CA ARG A 137 3.86 6.40 -6.88
C ARG A 137 2.54 5.87 -7.42
N ILE A 138 1.41 6.37 -6.95
CA ILE A 138 0.15 6.17 -7.66
C ILE A 138 0.25 6.89 -9.02
N PRO A 139 -0.05 6.23 -10.15
CA PRO A 139 -0.12 6.88 -11.45
C PRO A 139 -1.41 7.68 -11.55
N TRP A 140 -1.44 8.85 -10.90
CA TRP A 140 -2.61 9.70 -10.76
C TRP A 140 -3.25 10.06 -12.11
N ASP A 141 -2.45 10.23 -13.17
CA ASP A 141 -2.97 10.58 -14.50
C ASP A 141 -3.76 9.44 -15.18
N ALA A 142 -3.51 8.18 -14.82
CA ALA A 142 -4.32 7.05 -15.30
C ALA A 142 -5.40 6.62 -14.31
N TRP A 143 -5.38 7.16 -13.08
CA TRP A 143 -6.42 6.94 -12.11
C TRP A 143 -7.48 8.01 -12.37
N LEU A 144 -8.71 7.60 -12.73
CA LEU A 144 -9.86 8.44 -13.14
C LEU A 144 -10.06 8.63 -14.67
N ASN A 145 -9.27 7.97 -15.52
CA ASN A 145 -9.42 7.95 -16.99
C ASN A 145 -9.73 6.56 -17.56
#